data_AF-A0A8J7VCG2-F1
#
_entry.id   AF-A0A8J7VCG2-F1
#
_cell.length_a   1.000
_cell.length_b   1.000
_cell.length_c   1.000
_cell.angle_alpha   90.00
_cell.angle_beta   90.00
_cell.angle_gamma   90.00
#
_symmetry.space_group_name_H-M   'P 1'
#
loop_
_entity.id
_entity.type
_entity.pdbx_description
1 polymer ?
#
loop_
_entity_poly.entity_id
_entity_poly.type
_entity_poly.pdbx_seq_one_letter_code
_entity_poly.pdbx_strand_id
1 'polypeptide(L)'
;MSIAPPVLLDGPAALRALARAFAQFDQFDRFVGGLQAALERAPAFEQVRIRLNRDLAEGTERFRAAGLAVPLLGDTPLGALQVGSNGERRQFGAEDLHLLAGLADFLGAVLTQAQRLQDAARSRELLRLLLNQAPVGIAAYGCDRRPLVANESAIRWLGAAALPFDEIEAGQEGFHLRAGGKLIYGEARRVNDVPGGAWVVVLQDLTPEQGRLLEGMEREVFRARAEGGHCAVALVESLDQRNGALRRLPAVRALLRQGEQAGPYDANRVGLVLADRGLALRMRLRKMREIFAGLPELRLGYAELERDGREPALLLQAALQRWGRYDELLRPCLLVQEGNPGVAATLVMVLGRQFKIVTSASAEQTREQLATERFEGFIAELEPRNGPGGAEMVRLAQSLQPGIRTFLTTIQPVAAEALAGTDAVVIEKPFDVARLTALVQARLAE
;
A
#
# COMPACT_ATOMS: atom_id res chain seq x y z
N MET A 1 46.47 -70.00 -21.74
CA MET A 1 45.28 -69.15 -21.56
C MET A 1 44.82 -69.31 -20.13
N SER A 2 45.15 -68.34 -19.26
CA SER A 2 44.73 -68.33 -17.87
C SER A 2 43.46 -67.50 -17.77
N ILE A 3 42.35 -68.12 -17.37
CA ILE A 3 41.09 -67.43 -17.09
C ILE A 3 41.17 -67.02 -15.62
N ALA A 4 41.28 -65.71 -15.37
CA ALA A 4 41.26 -65.15 -14.02
C ALA A 4 39.86 -65.35 -13.38
N PRO A 5 39.78 -65.57 -12.06
CA PRO A 5 38.52 -65.80 -11.38
C PRO A 5 37.62 -64.54 -11.41
N PRO A 6 36.29 -64.70 -11.43
CA PRO A 6 35.37 -63.57 -11.38
C PRO A 6 35.58 -62.79 -10.07
N VAL A 7 35.68 -61.47 -10.18
CA VAL A 7 35.75 -60.55 -9.05
C VAL A 7 34.50 -60.74 -8.18
N LEU A 8 34.63 -61.49 -7.08
CA LEU A 8 33.61 -61.61 -6.04
C LEU A 8 33.61 -60.30 -5.25
N LEU A 9 32.77 -59.35 -5.67
CA LEU A 9 32.37 -58.24 -4.82
C LEU A 9 31.66 -58.83 -3.58
N ASP A 10 32.02 -58.38 -2.39
CA ASP A 10 31.26 -58.61 -1.16
C ASP A 10 29.97 -57.74 -1.20
N GLY A 11 29.15 -58.03 -2.23
CA GLY A 11 28.12 -57.16 -2.79
C GLY A 11 27.11 -56.61 -1.79
N PRO A 12 26.63 -57.38 -0.79
CA PRO A 12 25.62 -56.88 0.12
C PRO A 12 26.11 -55.76 1.04
N ALA A 13 27.39 -55.72 1.42
CA ALA A 13 27.92 -54.72 2.35
C ALA A 13 28.27 -53.40 1.65
N ALA A 14 28.90 -53.48 0.47
CA ALA A 14 29.21 -52.34 -0.38
C ALA A 14 27.93 -51.66 -0.91
N LEU A 15 26.93 -52.44 -1.36
CA LEU A 15 25.63 -51.90 -1.79
C LEU A 15 24.89 -51.21 -0.65
N ARG A 16 24.92 -51.77 0.58
CA ARG A 16 24.35 -51.12 1.78
C ARG A 16 25.09 -49.85 2.19
N ALA A 17 26.38 -49.73 1.86
CA ALA A 17 27.15 -48.51 2.11
C ALA A 17 26.83 -47.43 1.06
N LEU A 18 26.73 -47.82 -0.21
CA LEU A 18 26.29 -46.97 -1.32
C LEU A 18 24.88 -46.43 -1.07
N ALA A 19 23.92 -47.28 -0.71
CA ALA A 19 22.56 -46.86 -0.38
C ALA A 19 22.53 -45.85 0.76
N ARG A 20 23.40 -46.00 1.77
CA ARG A 20 23.55 -45.04 2.88
C ARG A 20 24.16 -43.70 2.42
N ALA A 21 25.13 -43.74 1.51
CA ALA A 21 25.68 -42.52 0.92
C ALA A 21 24.60 -41.76 0.13
N PHE A 22 23.85 -42.45 -0.74
CA PHE A 22 22.75 -41.87 -1.50
C PHE A 22 21.61 -41.32 -0.63
N ALA A 23 21.42 -41.84 0.59
CA ALA A 23 20.48 -41.27 1.54
C ALA A 23 20.89 -39.89 2.08
N GLN A 24 22.16 -39.49 1.90
CA GLN A 24 22.74 -38.20 2.33
C GLN A 24 23.07 -37.29 1.14
N PHE A 25 22.40 -37.48 0.00
CA PHE A 25 22.68 -36.77 -1.25
C PHE A 25 22.53 -35.24 -1.16
N ASP A 26 21.75 -34.75 -0.20
CA ASP A 26 21.57 -33.33 0.15
C ASP A 26 22.79 -32.72 0.85
N GLN A 27 23.69 -33.54 1.40
CA GLN A 27 24.86 -33.13 2.17
C GLN A 27 26.14 -33.55 1.43
N PHE A 28 26.54 -32.75 0.45
CA PHE A 28 27.60 -33.08 -0.51
C PHE A 28 28.87 -33.68 0.12
N ASP A 29 29.41 -33.10 1.20
CA ASP A 29 30.64 -33.60 1.84
C ASP A 29 30.43 -34.99 2.48
N ARG A 30 29.27 -35.20 3.11
CA ARG A 30 28.92 -36.50 3.70
C ARG A 30 28.60 -37.53 2.64
N PHE A 31 27.95 -37.13 1.55
CA PHE A 31 27.72 -37.96 0.38
C PHE A 31 29.04 -38.46 -0.22
N VAL A 32 29.99 -37.56 -0.49
CA VAL A 32 31.32 -37.90 -1.04
C VAL A 32 32.09 -38.83 -0.09
N GLY A 33 32.11 -38.52 1.22
CA GLY A 33 32.76 -39.36 2.21
C GLY A 33 32.11 -40.74 2.35
N GLY A 34 30.77 -40.81 2.31
CA GLY A 34 30.02 -42.07 2.33
C GLY A 34 30.24 -42.91 1.08
N LEU A 35 30.37 -42.27 -0.08
CA LEU A 35 30.63 -42.93 -1.35
C LEU A 35 32.07 -43.46 -1.40
N GLN A 36 33.05 -42.71 -0.90
CA GLN A 36 34.43 -43.21 -0.73
C GLN A 36 34.47 -44.43 0.21
N ALA A 37 33.82 -44.34 1.38
CA ALA A 37 33.75 -45.44 2.34
C ALA A 37 33.01 -46.68 1.79
N ALA A 38 32.08 -46.50 0.84
CA ALA A 38 31.41 -47.61 0.16
C ALA A 38 32.32 -48.30 -0.85
N LEU A 39 33.14 -47.54 -1.58
CA LEU A 39 34.10 -48.06 -2.55
C LEU A 39 35.29 -48.76 -1.88
N GLU A 40 35.77 -48.27 -0.74
CA GLU A 40 36.82 -48.91 0.08
C GLU A 40 36.40 -50.29 0.64
N ARG A 41 35.09 -50.60 0.66
CA ARG A 41 34.56 -51.90 1.09
C ARG A 41 34.47 -52.93 -0.03
N ALA A 42 34.69 -52.52 -1.27
CA ALA A 42 34.71 -53.45 -2.39
C ALA A 42 36.09 -54.12 -2.47
N PRO A 43 36.17 -55.47 -2.50
CA PRO A 43 37.46 -56.18 -2.51
C PRO A 43 38.31 -55.89 -3.76
N ALA A 44 37.72 -55.33 -4.81
CA ALA A 44 38.45 -54.87 -5.99
C ALA A 44 39.31 -53.62 -5.73
N PHE A 45 39.00 -52.85 -4.67
CA PHE A 45 39.63 -51.56 -4.37
C PHE A 45 40.12 -51.50 -2.91
N GLU A 46 41.43 -51.63 -2.70
CA GLU A 46 42.02 -51.70 -1.36
C GLU A 46 42.18 -50.32 -0.70
N GLN A 47 42.41 -49.27 -1.50
CA GLN A 47 42.35 -47.88 -1.08
C GLN A 47 41.69 -47.06 -2.17
N VAL A 48 40.55 -46.43 -1.88
CA VAL A 48 39.89 -45.49 -2.81
C VAL A 48 39.90 -44.11 -2.21
N ARG A 49 40.30 -43.11 -2.99
CA ARG A 49 40.18 -41.70 -2.61
C ARG A 49 39.55 -40.91 -3.74
N ILE A 50 38.48 -40.20 -3.40
CA ILE A 50 37.88 -39.22 -4.30
C ILE A 50 38.51 -37.88 -3.95
N ARG A 51 39.27 -37.30 -4.87
CA ARG A 51 39.85 -35.96 -4.69
C ARG A 51 39.12 -34.99 -5.59
N LEU A 52 38.44 -34.02 -4.99
CA LEU A 52 37.76 -32.97 -5.72
C LEU A 52 38.69 -31.78 -5.93
N ASN A 53 38.52 -31.05 -7.03
CA ASN A 53 39.38 -29.93 -7.39
C ASN A 53 39.39 -28.81 -6.35
N ARG A 54 38.27 -28.60 -5.64
CA ARG A 54 38.16 -27.63 -4.54
C ARG A 54 39.02 -27.99 -3.31
N ASP A 55 39.41 -29.25 -3.16
CA ASP A 55 40.20 -29.76 -2.04
C ASP A 55 41.70 -29.91 -2.40
N LEU A 56 42.07 -29.60 -3.65
CA LEU A 56 43.45 -29.62 -4.13
C LEU A 56 44.10 -28.26 -3.88
N ALA A 57 44.84 -28.12 -2.78
CA ALA A 57 45.77 -27.01 -2.60
C ALA A 57 46.90 -27.09 -3.64
N GLU A 58 47.46 -25.95 -4.06
CA GLU A 58 48.67 -25.92 -4.89
C GLU A 58 49.77 -26.79 -4.25
N GLY A 59 50.31 -27.75 -5.01
CA GLY A 59 51.36 -28.66 -4.54
C GLY A 59 50.91 -30.00 -3.94
N THR A 60 49.61 -30.32 -3.91
CA THR A 60 49.20 -31.69 -3.53
C THR A 60 49.62 -32.72 -4.59
N GLU A 61 50.33 -33.78 -4.18
CA GLU A 61 50.67 -34.89 -5.09
C GLU A 61 49.40 -35.53 -5.66
N ARG A 62 49.16 -35.27 -6.95
CA ARG A 62 48.02 -35.80 -7.72
C ARG A 62 48.21 -37.26 -8.12
N PHE A 63 49.44 -37.77 -8.04
CA PHE A 63 49.83 -39.10 -8.45
C PHE A 63 50.69 -39.72 -7.36
N ARG A 64 50.42 -40.99 -7.03
CA ARG A 64 51.25 -41.80 -6.12
C ARG A 64 51.87 -42.94 -6.92
N ALA A 65 53.13 -43.28 -6.63
CA ALA A 65 53.73 -44.50 -7.14
C ALA A 65 52.88 -45.71 -6.72
N ALA A 66 52.61 -46.64 -7.65
CA ALA A 66 51.73 -47.81 -7.47
C ALA A 66 50.23 -47.53 -7.25
N GLY A 67 49.73 -46.36 -7.68
CA GLY A 67 48.29 -46.06 -7.72
C GLY A 67 47.82 -45.65 -9.12
N LEU A 68 46.56 -45.94 -9.42
CA LEU A 68 45.88 -45.52 -10.64
C LEU A 68 44.96 -44.32 -10.32
N ALA A 69 45.03 -43.28 -11.14
CA ALA A 69 44.17 -42.11 -11.02
C ALA A 69 43.37 -41.91 -12.31
N VAL A 70 42.05 -41.86 -12.19
CA VAL A 70 41.12 -41.63 -13.31
C VAL A 70 40.42 -40.29 -13.08
N PRO A 71 40.31 -39.40 -14.09
CA PRO A 71 39.65 -38.11 -13.92
C PRO A 71 38.15 -38.29 -13.66
N LEU A 72 37.60 -37.46 -12.78
CA LEU A 72 36.16 -37.32 -12.57
C LEU A 72 35.68 -36.15 -13.42
N LEU A 73 34.97 -36.45 -14.50
CA LEU A 73 34.50 -35.47 -15.47
C LEU A 73 32.99 -35.29 -15.33
N GLY A 74 32.56 -34.03 -15.19
CA GLY A 74 31.18 -33.60 -15.35
C GLY A 74 31.07 -32.57 -16.46
N ASP A 75 30.21 -31.56 -16.28
CA ASP A 75 30.22 -30.36 -17.16
C ASP A 75 31.56 -29.61 -17.06
N THR A 76 32.19 -29.68 -15.89
CA THR A 76 33.54 -29.18 -15.62
C THR A 76 34.39 -30.29 -14.98
N PRO A 77 35.73 -30.20 -15.01
CA PRO A 77 36.57 -31.14 -14.29
C PRO A 77 36.26 -31.08 -12.79
N LEU A 78 35.81 -32.19 -12.22
CA LEU A 78 35.42 -32.25 -10.81
C LEU A 78 36.58 -32.68 -9.91
N GLY A 79 37.49 -33.49 -10.45
CA GLY A 79 38.63 -34.01 -9.69
C GLY A 79 39.18 -35.31 -10.27
N ALA A 80 39.64 -36.21 -9.40
CA ALA A 80 40.12 -37.53 -9.78
C ALA A 80 39.74 -38.60 -8.74
N LEU A 81 39.43 -39.80 -9.24
CA LEU A 81 39.31 -41.03 -8.48
C LEU A 81 40.69 -41.69 -8.42
N GLN A 82 41.26 -41.81 -7.23
CA GLN A 82 42.54 -42.48 -6.99
C GLN A 82 42.29 -43.84 -6.36
N VAL A 83 42.91 -44.88 -6.92
CA VAL A 83 42.91 -46.24 -6.36
C VAL A 83 44.34 -46.69 -6.12
N GLY A 84 44.64 -47.12 -4.89
CA GLY A 84 45.93 -47.63 -4.48
C GLY A 84 45.89 -49.10 -4.08
N SER A 85 47.04 -49.78 -4.15
CA SER A 85 47.26 -51.14 -3.63
C SER A 85 47.96 -51.06 -2.26
N ASN A 86 47.52 -51.87 -1.29
CA ASN A 86 48.06 -51.95 0.07
C ASN A 86 49.28 -52.87 0.23
N GLY A 87 49.60 -53.72 -0.76
CA GLY A 87 50.76 -54.60 -0.69
C GLY A 87 50.98 -55.40 -1.98
N GLU A 88 52.27 -55.56 -2.32
CA GLU A 88 52.81 -56.08 -3.60
C GLU A 88 52.31 -55.36 -4.87
N ARG A 89 53.16 -55.32 -5.89
CA ARG A 89 52.94 -54.53 -7.12
C ARG A 89 51.82 -55.17 -7.96
N ARG A 90 50.55 -55.04 -7.56
CA ARG A 90 49.42 -55.36 -8.42
C ARG A 90 49.52 -54.46 -9.66
N GLN A 91 49.68 -55.07 -10.83
CA GLN A 91 49.61 -54.36 -12.10
C GLN A 91 48.13 -54.20 -12.45
N PHE A 92 47.68 -52.95 -12.64
CA PHE A 92 46.32 -52.69 -13.10
C PHE A 92 46.17 -53.16 -14.55
N GLY A 93 45.22 -54.06 -14.80
CA GLY A 93 44.93 -54.57 -16.13
C GLY A 93 44.00 -53.66 -16.94
N ALA A 94 43.78 -54.01 -18.20
CA ALA A 94 42.81 -53.32 -19.06
C ALA A 94 41.38 -53.38 -18.49
N GLU A 95 41.02 -54.48 -17.82
CA GLU A 95 39.72 -54.64 -17.15
C GLU A 95 39.55 -53.68 -15.96
N ASP A 96 40.61 -53.51 -15.15
CA ASP A 96 40.61 -52.56 -14.03
C ASP A 96 40.46 -51.12 -14.53
N LEU A 97 41.17 -50.77 -15.60
CA LEU A 97 41.04 -49.46 -16.25
C LEU A 97 39.64 -49.21 -16.78
N HIS A 98 39.03 -50.20 -17.43
CA HIS A 98 37.67 -50.09 -17.96
C HIS A 98 36.63 -49.95 -16.83
N LEU A 99 36.75 -50.73 -15.77
CA LEU A 99 35.89 -50.63 -14.59
C LEU A 99 36.03 -49.26 -13.91
N LEU A 100 37.26 -48.78 -13.73
CA LEU A 100 37.52 -47.50 -13.08
C LEU A 100 37.10 -46.32 -13.95
N ALA A 101 37.21 -46.41 -15.27
CA ALA A 101 36.68 -45.42 -16.19
C ALA A 101 35.14 -45.36 -16.11
N GLY A 102 34.46 -46.51 -16.20
CA GLY A 102 32.99 -46.56 -16.07
C GLY A 102 32.49 -46.08 -14.70
N LEU A 103 33.22 -46.40 -13.63
CA LEU A 103 32.93 -45.88 -12.30
C LEU A 103 33.18 -44.37 -12.24
N ALA A 104 34.29 -43.87 -12.78
CA ALA A 104 34.59 -42.44 -12.80
C ALA A 104 33.56 -41.63 -13.59
N ASP A 105 33.06 -42.14 -14.72
CA ASP A 105 31.99 -41.51 -15.50
C ASP A 105 30.68 -41.44 -14.70
N PHE A 106 30.28 -42.54 -14.07
CA PHE A 106 29.11 -42.58 -13.21
C PHE A 106 29.24 -41.60 -12.02
N LEU A 107 30.39 -41.61 -11.34
CA LEU A 107 30.66 -40.69 -10.23
C LEU A 107 30.68 -39.23 -10.69
N GLY A 108 31.24 -38.96 -11.86
CA GLY A 108 31.23 -37.62 -12.47
C GLY A 108 29.81 -37.08 -12.66
N ALA A 109 28.92 -37.89 -13.22
CA ALA A 109 27.51 -37.51 -13.40
C ALA A 109 26.80 -37.27 -12.05
N VAL A 110 26.99 -38.18 -11.09
CA VAL A 110 26.34 -38.10 -9.77
C VAL A 110 26.85 -36.91 -8.96
N LEU A 111 28.15 -36.63 -8.98
CA LEU A 111 28.75 -35.46 -8.32
C LEU A 111 28.28 -34.14 -8.95
N THR A 112 28.17 -34.09 -10.29
CA THR A 112 27.61 -32.93 -10.99
C THR A 112 26.19 -32.63 -10.51
N GLN A 113 25.35 -33.66 -10.40
CA GLN A 113 23.98 -33.49 -9.93
C GLN A 113 23.91 -33.06 -8.46
N ALA A 114 24.75 -33.63 -7.59
CA ALA A 114 24.82 -33.24 -6.19
C ALA A 114 25.27 -31.78 -6.03
N GLN A 115 26.26 -31.34 -6.82
CA GLN A 115 26.74 -29.95 -6.80
C GLN A 115 25.66 -28.97 -7.27
N ARG A 116 24.93 -29.29 -8.34
CA ARG A 116 23.79 -28.48 -8.81
C ARG A 116 22.70 -28.32 -7.74
N LEU A 117 22.38 -29.39 -6.99
CA LEU A 117 21.42 -29.31 -5.89
C LEU A 117 21.94 -28.44 -4.73
N GLN A 118 23.23 -28.57 -4.38
CA GLN A 118 23.84 -27.74 -3.35
C GLN A 118 23.85 -26.26 -3.74
N ASP A 119 24.21 -25.94 -4.98
CA ASP A 119 24.20 -24.58 -5.50
C ASP A 119 22.78 -24.00 -5.51
N ALA A 120 21.79 -24.78 -5.96
CA ALA A 120 20.38 -24.39 -5.90
C ALA A 120 19.90 -24.13 -4.47
N ALA A 121 20.28 -24.98 -3.50
CA ALA A 121 19.97 -24.80 -2.09
C ALA A 121 20.62 -23.54 -1.52
N ARG A 122 21.90 -23.30 -1.83
CA ARG A 122 22.63 -22.09 -1.41
C ARG A 122 22.02 -20.83 -2.02
N SER A 123 21.69 -20.84 -3.30
CA SER A 123 21.02 -19.71 -3.97
C SER A 123 19.65 -19.44 -3.34
N ARG A 124 18.88 -20.48 -3.01
CA ARG A 124 17.59 -20.33 -2.33
C ARG A 124 17.74 -19.71 -0.94
N GLU A 125 18.76 -20.12 -0.19
CA GLU A 125 19.03 -19.56 1.15
C GLU A 125 19.47 -18.09 1.07
N LEU A 126 20.37 -17.76 0.14
CA LEU A 126 20.77 -16.36 -0.11
C LEU A 126 19.58 -15.50 -0.52
N LEU A 127 18.73 -15.98 -1.42
CA LEU A 127 17.50 -15.27 -1.82
C LEU A 127 16.57 -15.08 -0.62
N ARG A 128 16.41 -16.09 0.23
CA ARG A 128 15.59 -15.98 1.45
C ARG A 128 16.13 -14.92 2.40
N LEU A 129 17.44 -14.89 2.62
CA LEU A 129 18.10 -13.87 3.45
C LEU A 129 17.88 -12.47 2.88
N LEU A 130 18.07 -12.28 1.57
CA LEU A 130 17.84 -11.00 0.90
C LEU A 130 16.38 -10.55 1.00
N LEU A 131 15.43 -11.46 0.76
CA LEU A 131 14.00 -11.17 0.87
C LEU A 131 13.59 -10.80 2.31
N ASN A 132 14.20 -11.42 3.32
CA ASN A 132 13.93 -11.13 4.74
C ASN A 132 14.54 -9.79 5.21
N GLN A 133 15.51 -9.22 4.49
CA GLN A 133 16.05 -7.89 4.80
C GLN A 133 15.16 -6.74 4.28
N ALA A 134 14.17 -7.04 3.44
CA ALA A 134 13.29 -6.00 2.90
C ALA A 134 12.38 -5.41 4.01
N PRO A 135 12.18 -4.07 4.05
CA PRO A 135 11.27 -3.42 5.00
C PRO A 135 9.78 -3.60 4.63
N VAL A 136 9.49 -4.49 3.69
CA VAL A 136 8.17 -4.78 3.14
C VAL A 136 7.90 -6.28 3.21
N GLY A 137 6.63 -6.68 3.25
CA GLY A 137 6.25 -8.07 3.07
C GLY A 137 6.36 -8.41 1.59
N ILE A 138 6.97 -9.54 1.23
CA ILE A 138 7.00 -10.03 -0.15
C ILE A 138 6.50 -11.45 -0.14
N ALA A 139 5.50 -11.75 -0.97
CA ALA A 139 4.95 -13.08 -1.14
C ALA A 139 4.67 -13.35 -2.61
N ALA A 140 5.07 -14.51 -3.11
CA ALA A 140 4.72 -15.00 -4.43
C ALA A 140 3.74 -16.16 -4.33
N TYR A 141 2.78 -16.19 -5.24
CA TYR A 141 1.70 -17.16 -5.27
C TYR A 141 1.63 -17.83 -6.64
N GLY A 142 1.29 -19.11 -6.65
CA GLY A 142 0.98 -19.86 -7.87
C GLY A 142 -0.33 -19.41 -8.50
N CYS A 143 -0.62 -19.92 -9.68
CA CYS A 143 -1.91 -19.71 -10.35
C CYS A 143 -3.09 -20.35 -9.60
N ASP A 144 -2.80 -21.32 -8.73
CA ASP A 144 -3.74 -21.94 -7.80
C ASP A 144 -3.94 -21.15 -6.50
N ARG A 145 -3.41 -19.92 -6.43
CA ARG A 145 -3.50 -19.00 -5.29
C ARG A 145 -2.80 -19.54 -4.03
N ARG A 146 -1.94 -20.56 -4.16
CA ARG A 146 -1.13 -21.08 -3.06
C ARG A 146 0.21 -20.33 -2.94
N PRO A 147 0.68 -20.03 -1.72
CA PRO A 147 1.96 -19.36 -1.55
C PRO A 147 3.10 -20.27 -2.01
N LEU A 148 3.95 -19.77 -2.90
CA LEU A 148 5.18 -20.43 -3.37
C LEU A 148 6.38 -20.05 -2.50
N VAL A 149 6.50 -18.75 -2.22
CA VAL A 149 7.54 -18.19 -1.36
C VAL A 149 6.99 -16.94 -0.66
N ALA A 150 7.35 -16.74 0.60
CA ALA A 150 7.03 -15.52 1.32
C ALA A 150 8.16 -15.21 2.30
N ASN A 151 8.48 -13.92 2.47
CA ASN A 151 9.40 -13.49 3.50
C ASN A 151 8.68 -13.47 4.87
N GLU A 152 9.47 -13.38 5.94
CA GLU A 152 8.95 -13.44 7.32
C GLU A 152 7.98 -12.29 7.63
N SER A 153 8.22 -11.09 7.07
CA SER A 153 7.32 -9.96 7.20
C SER A 153 5.95 -10.25 6.61
N ALA A 154 5.86 -10.79 5.39
CA ALA A 154 4.60 -11.15 4.75
C ALA A 154 3.85 -12.22 5.56
N ILE A 155 4.55 -13.27 6.01
CA ILE A 155 3.96 -14.34 6.83
C ILE A 155 3.39 -13.78 8.13
N ARG A 156 4.17 -12.93 8.81
CA ARG A 156 3.77 -12.33 10.08
C ARG A 156 2.58 -11.37 9.92
N TRP A 157 2.56 -10.56 8.87
CA TRP A 157 1.52 -9.55 8.66
C TRP A 157 0.21 -10.17 8.16
N LEU A 158 0.28 -11.09 7.20
CA LEU A 158 -0.91 -11.77 6.69
C LEU A 158 -1.45 -12.78 7.71
N GLY A 159 -0.60 -13.49 8.44
CA GLY A 159 -1.02 -14.56 9.34
C GLY A 159 -1.84 -15.62 8.58
N ALA A 160 -3.08 -15.84 9.01
CA ALA A 160 -4.04 -16.73 8.35
C ALA A 160 -4.94 -16.03 7.31
N ALA A 161 -4.76 -14.72 7.09
CA ALA A 161 -5.61 -13.97 6.16
C ALA A 161 -5.36 -14.40 4.71
N ALA A 162 -6.44 -14.65 3.99
CA ALA A 162 -6.38 -14.85 2.56
C ALA A 162 -6.23 -13.49 1.85
N LEU A 163 -5.44 -13.46 0.78
CA LEU A 163 -5.39 -12.31 -0.11
C LEU A 163 -6.66 -12.25 -0.96
N PRO A 164 -7.16 -11.04 -1.29
CA PRO A 164 -8.34 -10.87 -2.13
C PRO A 164 -7.98 -11.09 -3.61
N PHE A 165 -7.68 -12.34 -3.99
CA PHE A 165 -7.24 -12.67 -5.35
C PHE A 165 -8.27 -12.33 -6.43
N ASP A 166 -9.56 -12.40 -6.12
CA ASP A 166 -10.61 -12.00 -7.06
C ASP A 166 -10.53 -10.50 -7.39
N GLU A 167 -10.10 -9.68 -6.43
CA GLU A 167 -9.89 -8.23 -6.65
C GLU A 167 -8.58 -7.97 -7.42
N ILE A 168 -7.52 -8.71 -7.10
CA ILE A 168 -6.22 -8.66 -7.77
C ILE A 168 -6.34 -9.05 -9.25
N GLU A 169 -6.99 -10.18 -9.54
CA GLU A 169 -7.15 -10.75 -10.89
C GLU A 169 -8.05 -9.90 -11.79
N ALA A 170 -8.94 -9.07 -11.20
CA ALA A 170 -9.73 -8.08 -11.94
C ALA A 170 -8.90 -6.91 -12.51
N GLY A 171 -7.56 -6.99 -12.47
CA GLY A 171 -6.64 -6.00 -13.02
C GLY A 171 -6.20 -4.92 -12.01
N GLN A 172 -6.21 -5.24 -10.72
CA GLN A 172 -5.84 -4.30 -9.67
C GLN A 172 -4.38 -4.52 -9.25
N GLU A 173 -3.53 -3.53 -9.50
CA GLU A 173 -2.14 -3.56 -9.04
C GLU A 173 -2.01 -3.35 -7.53
N GLY A 174 -3.06 -2.93 -6.80
CA GLY A 174 -3.00 -2.79 -5.34
C GLY A 174 -4.34 -2.91 -4.60
N PHE A 175 -4.27 -3.24 -3.32
CA PHE A 175 -5.39 -3.54 -2.42
C PHE A 175 -5.04 -3.19 -0.98
N HIS A 176 -6.03 -3.14 -0.09
CA HIS A 176 -5.81 -2.92 1.33
C HIS A 176 -6.53 -3.98 2.16
N LEU A 177 -5.92 -4.39 3.27
CA LEU A 177 -6.60 -5.28 4.21
C LEU A 177 -6.17 -5.03 5.65
N ARG A 178 -6.96 -5.55 6.58
CA ARG A 178 -6.59 -5.66 7.98
C ARG A 178 -6.31 -7.13 8.31
N ALA A 179 -5.06 -7.46 8.60
CA ALA A 179 -4.65 -8.81 8.98
C ALA A 179 -3.59 -8.76 10.08
N GLY A 180 -3.62 -9.75 10.98
CA GLY A 180 -2.66 -9.82 12.09
C GLY A 180 -2.65 -8.57 12.98
N GLY A 181 -3.78 -7.85 13.08
CA GLY A 181 -3.87 -6.56 13.79
C GLY A 181 -3.21 -5.38 13.06
N LYS A 182 -2.66 -5.60 11.86
CA LYS A 182 -2.00 -4.59 11.03
C LYS A 182 -2.93 -4.04 9.96
N LEU A 183 -2.74 -2.78 9.62
CA LEU A 183 -3.28 -2.18 8.40
C LEU A 183 -2.25 -2.37 7.28
N ILE A 184 -2.61 -3.10 6.24
CA ILE A 184 -1.68 -3.49 5.17
C ILE A 184 -2.17 -2.90 3.85
N TYR A 185 -1.27 -2.25 3.13
CA TYR A 185 -1.41 -1.98 1.69
C TYR A 185 -0.62 -3.03 0.93
N GLY A 186 -1.23 -3.65 -0.08
CA GLY A 186 -0.60 -4.64 -0.93
C GLY A 186 -0.59 -4.17 -2.38
N GLU A 187 0.48 -4.47 -3.09
CA GLU A 187 0.57 -4.34 -4.54
C GLU A 187 0.83 -5.71 -5.16
N ALA A 188 0.04 -6.10 -6.15
CA ALA A 188 0.13 -7.39 -6.80
C ALA A 188 0.46 -7.22 -8.29
N ARG A 189 1.44 -7.98 -8.77
CA ARG A 189 1.83 -8.02 -10.17
C ARG A 189 1.98 -9.45 -10.66
N ARG A 190 1.61 -9.68 -11.91
CA ARG A 190 1.80 -10.98 -12.55
C ARG A 190 3.19 -11.06 -13.17
N VAL A 191 3.84 -12.20 -13.01
CA VAL A 191 5.15 -12.46 -13.63
C VAL A 191 4.93 -12.74 -15.12
N ASN A 192 5.53 -11.92 -15.98
CA ASN A 192 5.56 -12.04 -17.45
C ASN A 192 4.20 -11.94 -18.18
N ASP A 193 3.14 -11.42 -17.55
CA ASP A 193 1.79 -11.27 -18.13
C ASP A 193 1.19 -12.53 -18.81
N VAL A 194 1.75 -13.70 -18.54
CA VAL A 194 1.28 -14.96 -19.14
C VAL A 194 0.02 -15.44 -18.41
N PRO A 195 -1.05 -15.87 -19.11
CA PRO A 195 -2.17 -16.57 -18.50
C PRO A 195 -1.67 -17.80 -17.71
N GLY A 196 -1.97 -17.86 -16.41
CA GLY A 196 -1.46 -18.88 -15.50
C GLY A 196 -0.09 -18.58 -14.86
N GLY A 197 0.48 -17.39 -15.10
CA GLY A 197 1.71 -16.94 -14.44
C GLY A 197 1.53 -16.70 -12.94
N ALA A 198 2.63 -16.82 -12.19
CA ALA A 198 2.69 -16.56 -10.76
C ALA A 198 2.42 -15.08 -10.44
N TRP A 199 1.85 -14.83 -9.27
CA TRP A 199 1.64 -13.51 -8.72
C TRP A 199 2.75 -13.16 -7.74
N VAL A 200 3.25 -11.93 -7.78
CA VAL A 200 4.14 -11.36 -6.78
C VAL A 200 3.40 -10.24 -6.08
N VAL A 201 3.37 -10.30 -4.76
CA VAL A 201 2.66 -9.38 -3.89
C VAL A 201 3.65 -8.71 -2.95
N VAL A 202 3.67 -7.38 -2.97
CA VAL A 202 4.45 -6.53 -2.07
C VAL A 202 3.49 -5.90 -1.08
N LEU A 203 3.76 -6.06 0.21
CA LEU A 203 2.92 -5.60 1.30
C LEU A 203 3.66 -4.52 2.08
N GLN A 204 2.94 -3.53 2.57
CA GLN A 204 3.43 -2.45 3.41
C GLN A 204 2.55 -2.30 4.65
N ASP A 205 3.17 -2.31 5.83
CA ASP A 205 2.49 -2.06 7.10
C ASP A 205 2.27 -0.55 7.28
N LEU A 206 1.01 -0.11 7.19
CA LEU A 206 0.57 1.26 7.39
C LEU A 206 0.21 1.56 8.86
N THR A 207 0.26 0.58 9.75
CA THR A 207 -0.07 0.76 11.18
C THR A 207 0.79 1.85 11.85
N PRO A 208 2.11 1.96 11.60
CA PRO A 208 2.91 3.05 12.16
C PRO A 208 2.51 4.43 11.62
N GLU A 209 2.02 4.52 10.38
CA GLU A 209 1.52 5.78 9.83
C GLU A 209 0.16 6.17 10.43
N GLN A 210 -0.71 5.18 10.66
CA GLN A 210 -1.97 5.37 11.37
C GLN A 210 -1.72 5.85 12.80
N GLY A 211 -0.79 5.23 13.52
CA GLY A 211 -0.39 5.65 14.87
C GLY A 211 0.08 7.10 14.89
N ARG A 212 0.98 7.48 13.97
CA ARG A 212 1.46 8.87 13.84
C ARG A 212 0.34 9.88 13.58
N LEU A 213 -0.65 9.52 12.76
CA LEU A 213 -1.82 10.37 12.52
C LEU A 213 -2.63 10.58 13.80
N LEU A 214 -2.89 9.51 14.56
CA LEU A 214 -3.70 9.57 15.78
C LEU A 214 -2.98 10.33 16.91
N GLU A 215 -1.70 10.04 17.15
CA GLU A 215 -0.86 10.80 18.08
C GLU A 215 -0.76 12.27 17.67
N GLY A 216 -0.66 12.53 16.36
CA GLY A 216 -0.67 13.87 15.81
C GLY A 216 -1.97 14.62 16.06
N MET A 217 -3.10 13.96 15.88
CA MET A 217 -4.42 14.48 16.21
C MET A 217 -4.54 14.84 17.69
N GLU A 218 -4.14 13.93 18.59
CA GLU A 218 -4.16 14.18 20.04
C GLU A 218 -3.33 15.41 20.42
N ARG A 219 -2.13 15.52 19.85
CA ARG A 219 -1.24 16.66 20.08
C ARG A 219 -1.85 17.98 19.61
N GLU A 220 -2.42 18.04 18.40
CA GLU A 220 -3.01 19.27 17.89
C GLU A 220 -4.32 19.65 18.59
N VAL A 221 -5.13 18.67 19.00
CA VAL A 221 -6.31 18.94 19.84
C VAL A 221 -5.89 19.53 21.19
N PHE A 222 -4.86 18.96 21.83
CA PHE A 222 -4.34 19.49 23.09
C PHE A 222 -3.77 20.90 22.92
N ARG A 223 -2.97 21.12 21.87
CA ARG A 223 -2.41 22.43 21.54
C ARG A 223 -3.48 23.49 21.29
N ALA A 224 -4.48 23.17 20.47
CA ALA A 224 -5.59 24.08 20.19
C ALA A 224 -6.37 24.45 21.46
N ARG A 225 -6.52 23.54 22.41
CA ARG A 225 -7.12 23.85 23.72
C ARG A 225 -6.25 24.78 24.56
N ALA A 226 -4.95 24.49 24.64
CA ALA A 226 -4.02 25.25 25.47
C ALA A 226 -3.80 26.68 24.95
N GLU A 227 -3.69 26.84 23.63
CA GLU A 227 -3.41 28.13 22.97
C GLU A 227 -4.68 28.89 22.56
N GLY A 228 -5.88 28.33 22.78
CA GLY A 228 -7.14 28.87 22.28
C GLY A 228 -7.27 28.84 20.75
N GLY A 229 -6.50 27.96 20.10
CA GLY A 229 -6.45 27.75 18.66
C GLY A 229 -7.66 27.00 18.10
N HIS A 230 -7.53 26.55 16.85
CA HIS A 230 -8.57 25.82 16.13
C HIS A 230 -8.03 24.48 15.67
N CYS A 231 -8.86 23.45 15.73
CA CYS A 231 -8.53 22.12 15.25
C CYS A 231 -9.78 21.49 14.66
N ALA A 232 -9.63 20.87 13.50
CA ALA A 232 -10.66 20.10 12.84
C ALA A 232 -10.08 18.78 12.34
N VAL A 233 -10.90 17.75 12.39
CA VAL A 233 -10.58 16.43 11.87
C VAL A 233 -11.48 16.17 10.68
N ALA A 234 -10.89 15.77 9.57
CA ALA A 234 -11.62 15.34 8.38
C ALA A 234 -11.15 13.94 7.97
N LEU A 235 -12.09 13.10 7.56
CA LEU A 235 -11.87 11.77 7.03
C LEU A 235 -12.39 11.73 5.60
N VAL A 236 -11.50 11.45 4.67
CA VAL A 236 -11.82 11.31 3.25
C VAL A 236 -11.83 9.83 2.91
N GLU A 237 -12.99 9.32 2.48
CA GLU A 237 -13.18 7.93 2.10
C GLU A 237 -13.33 7.80 0.59
N SER A 238 -12.60 6.85 0.04
CA SER A 238 -12.81 6.35 -1.31
C SER A 238 -13.16 4.89 -1.22
N LEU A 239 -14.36 4.53 -1.69
CA LEU A 239 -14.73 3.12 -1.87
C LEU A 239 -14.02 2.51 -3.07
N ASP A 240 -13.50 3.34 -3.98
CA ASP A 240 -12.57 2.89 -5.01
C ASP A 240 -11.23 2.56 -4.34
N GLN A 241 -10.99 1.27 -4.13
CA GLN A 241 -9.72 0.76 -3.60
C GLN A 241 -8.60 0.82 -4.64
N ARG A 242 -8.92 0.96 -5.95
CA ARG A 242 -7.99 0.89 -7.09
C ARG A 242 -7.16 2.16 -7.26
N ASN A 243 -7.80 3.32 -7.10
CA ASN A 243 -7.17 4.64 -7.19
C ASN A 243 -7.47 5.53 -5.98
N GLY A 244 -7.84 4.92 -4.86
CA GLY A 244 -8.46 5.61 -3.74
C GLY A 244 -7.66 6.70 -3.06
N ALA A 245 -8.27 7.28 -2.02
CA ALA A 245 -7.76 8.44 -1.32
C ALA A 245 -6.31 8.27 -0.83
N LEU A 246 -5.91 7.07 -0.44
CA LEU A 246 -4.56 6.77 0.04
C LEU A 246 -3.46 6.99 -1.00
N ARG A 247 -3.70 6.69 -2.29
CA ARG A 247 -2.74 6.98 -3.37
C ARG A 247 -2.52 8.49 -3.57
N ARG A 248 -3.48 9.30 -3.13
CA ARG A 248 -3.40 10.77 -3.19
C ARG A 248 -2.73 11.38 -1.96
N LEU A 249 -2.42 10.57 -0.94
CA LEU A 249 -1.85 11.03 0.32
C LEU A 249 -0.57 11.87 0.18
N PRO A 250 0.40 11.55 -0.71
CA PRO A 250 1.57 12.39 -0.90
C PRO A 250 1.22 13.81 -1.38
N ALA A 251 0.27 13.94 -2.32
CA ALA A 251 -0.19 15.23 -2.83
C ALA A 251 -0.97 16.01 -1.76
N VAL A 252 -1.78 15.32 -0.95
CA VAL A 252 -2.47 15.91 0.19
C VAL A 252 -1.47 16.47 1.21
N ARG A 253 -0.45 15.69 1.58
CA ARG A 253 0.61 16.10 2.52
C ARG A 253 1.35 17.34 2.06
N ALA A 254 1.56 17.50 0.75
CA ALA A 254 2.22 18.68 0.18
C ALA A 254 1.43 19.99 0.35
N LEU A 255 0.12 19.94 0.61
CA LEU A 255 -0.72 21.11 0.85
C LEU A 255 -0.87 21.49 2.32
N LEU A 256 -0.33 20.70 3.25
CA LEU A 256 -0.50 20.92 4.68
C LEU A 256 0.38 22.06 5.19
N ARG A 257 -0.14 22.82 6.16
CA ARG A 257 0.62 23.86 6.88
C ARG A 257 1.39 23.23 8.04
N GLN A 258 2.30 24.00 8.64
CA GLN A 258 3.01 23.58 9.84
C GLN A 258 2.02 23.24 10.98
N GLY A 259 2.18 22.07 11.59
CA GLY A 259 1.29 21.55 12.65
C GLY A 259 0.18 20.64 12.14
N GLU A 260 -0.16 20.70 10.85
CA GLU A 260 -1.21 19.87 10.26
C GLU A 260 -0.68 18.51 9.79
N GLN A 261 -1.56 17.53 9.72
CA GLN A 261 -1.17 16.16 9.43
C GLN A 261 -2.17 15.44 8.53
N ALA A 262 -1.65 14.53 7.71
CA ALA A 262 -2.44 13.58 6.96
C ALA A 262 -1.79 12.20 6.99
N GLY A 263 -2.63 11.18 7.13
CA GLY A 263 -2.19 9.79 7.18
C GLY A 263 -3.30 8.80 6.85
N PRO A 264 -2.95 7.52 6.71
CA PRO A 264 -3.93 6.46 6.62
C PRO A 264 -4.71 6.36 7.93
N TYR A 265 -6.04 6.42 7.86
CA TYR A 265 -6.88 6.09 9.00
C TYR A 265 -7.25 4.60 8.98
N ASP A 266 -7.63 4.09 7.81
CA ASP A 266 -7.85 2.67 7.55
C ASP A 266 -7.53 2.36 6.08
N ALA A 267 -7.98 1.20 5.59
CA ALA A 267 -7.76 0.71 4.23
C ALA A 267 -8.34 1.62 3.13
N ASN A 268 -9.37 2.40 3.45
CA ASN A 268 -10.14 3.16 2.46
C ASN A 268 -10.18 4.66 2.79
N ARG A 269 -9.61 5.06 3.93
CA ARG A 269 -9.76 6.40 4.48
C ARG A 269 -8.42 7.08 4.76
N VAL A 270 -8.35 8.32 4.30
CA VAL A 270 -7.30 9.27 4.69
C VAL A 270 -7.85 10.15 5.80
N GLY A 271 -7.14 10.23 6.92
CA GLY A 271 -7.42 11.22 7.95
C GLY A 271 -6.59 12.48 7.77
N LEU A 272 -7.22 13.61 8.07
CA LEU A 272 -6.68 14.96 8.01
C LEU A 272 -6.89 15.63 9.37
N VAL A 273 -5.85 16.27 9.88
CA VAL A 273 -5.89 17.14 11.06
C VAL A 273 -5.51 18.54 10.59
N LEU A 274 -6.47 19.46 10.67
CA LEU A 274 -6.39 20.80 10.09
C LEU A 274 -6.57 21.87 11.17
N ALA A 275 -5.89 23.01 11.02
CA ALA A 275 -5.98 24.12 11.98
C ALA A 275 -7.08 25.15 11.64
N ASP A 276 -7.93 24.85 10.65
CA ASP A 276 -9.02 25.74 10.22
C ASP A 276 -10.35 25.43 10.93
N ARG A 277 -11.30 26.37 10.88
CA ARG A 277 -12.68 26.21 11.37
C ARG A 277 -13.72 26.82 10.44
N GLY A 278 -14.97 26.40 10.55
CA GLY A 278 -16.12 26.94 9.85
C GLY A 278 -15.89 27.09 8.34
N LEU A 279 -16.05 28.31 7.83
CA LEU A 279 -15.92 28.61 6.40
C LEU A 279 -14.51 28.32 5.86
N ALA A 280 -13.47 28.70 6.61
CA ALA A 280 -12.08 28.50 6.18
C ALA A 280 -11.76 27.00 5.99
N LEU A 281 -12.26 26.16 6.89
CA LEU A 281 -12.14 24.70 6.78
C LEU A 281 -12.86 24.18 5.52
N ARG A 282 -14.12 24.58 5.31
CA ARG A 282 -14.90 24.12 4.15
C ARG A 282 -14.26 24.54 2.83
N MET A 283 -13.79 25.79 2.71
CA MET A 283 -13.09 26.26 1.52
C MET A 283 -11.81 25.47 1.25
N ARG A 284 -11.06 25.16 2.31
CA ARG A 284 -9.84 24.37 2.19
C ARG A 284 -10.13 22.95 1.74
N LEU A 285 -11.13 22.30 2.31
CA LEU A 285 -11.57 20.97 1.88
C LEU A 285 -12.06 21.00 0.43
N ARG A 286 -12.79 22.03 0.00
CA ARG A 286 -13.17 22.21 -1.42
C ARG A 286 -11.93 22.31 -2.32
N LYS A 287 -10.91 23.07 -1.94
CA LYS A 287 -9.67 23.14 -2.73
C LYS A 287 -8.96 21.78 -2.79
N MET A 288 -8.97 21.02 -1.69
CA MET A 288 -8.42 19.66 -1.67
C MET A 288 -9.19 18.68 -2.56
N ARG A 289 -10.47 18.96 -2.89
CA ARG A 289 -11.27 18.14 -3.82
C ARG A 289 -10.57 17.89 -5.15
N GLU A 290 -9.81 18.87 -5.65
CA GLU A 290 -9.08 18.80 -6.91
C GLU A 290 -8.01 17.69 -6.89
N ILE A 291 -7.37 17.45 -5.75
CA ILE A 291 -6.39 16.35 -5.61
C ILE A 291 -7.08 14.99 -5.77
N PHE A 292 -8.33 14.90 -5.34
CA PHE A 292 -9.17 13.70 -5.45
C PHE A 292 -10.00 13.68 -6.74
N ALA A 293 -9.67 14.52 -7.73
CA ALA A 293 -10.34 14.51 -9.02
C ALA A 293 -10.23 13.12 -9.67
N GLY A 294 -11.33 12.70 -10.31
CA GLY A 294 -11.43 11.38 -10.96
C GLY A 294 -11.78 10.21 -10.03
N LEU A 295 -11.90 10.42 -8.72
CA LEU A 295 -12.38 9.37 -7.80
C LEU A 295 -13.92 9.34 -7.75
N PRO A 296 -14.56 8.21 -8.10
CA PRO A 296 -16.02 8.06 -7.99
C PRO A 296 -16.45 7.92 -6.53
N GLU A 297 -17.65 8.41 -6.19
CA GLU A 297 -18.30 8.23 -4.88
C GLU A 297 -17.43 8.61 -3.67
N LEU A 298 -16.64 9.68 -3.80
CA LEU A 298 -15.84 10.21 -2.69
C LEU A 298 -16.76 10.66 -1.55
N ARG A 299 -16.44 10.23 -0.33
CA ARG A 299 -17.18 10.60 0.89
C ARG A 299 -16.29 11.38 1.84
N LEU A 300 -16.93 12.24 2.61
CA LEU A 300 -16.29 13.09 3.59
C LEU A 300 -17.08 13.03 4.89
N GLY A 301 -16.36 12.90 5.99
CA GLY A 301 -16.84 13.30 7.30
C GLY A 301 -15.87 14.26 7.94
N TYR A 302 -16.37 15.31 8.58
CA TYR A 302 -15.51 16.23 9.30
C TYR A 302 -16.18 16.73 10.58
N ALA A 303 -15.35 17.08 11.55
CA ALA A 303 -15.79 17.68 12.80
C ALA A 303 -14.78 18.73 13.26
N GLU A 304 -15.29 19.73 13.98
CA GLU A 304 -14.52 20.84 14.50
C GLU A 304 -14.47 20.75 16.02
N LEU A 305 -13.33 21.13 16.60
CA LEU A 305 -13.20 21.24 18.05
C LEU A 305 -14.03 22.44 18.54
N GLU A 306 -15.11 22.14 19.25
CA GLU A 306 -15.94 23.15 19.92
C GLU A 306 -15.22 23.77 21.12
N ARG A 307 -15.61 25.00 21.47
CA ARG A 307 -15.03 25.78 22.59
C ARG A 307 -15.16 25.05 23.94
N ASP A 308 -16.20 24.25 24.11
CA ASP A 308 -16.47 23.52 25.36
C ASP A 308 -15.67 22.20 25.46
N GLY A 309 -14.83 21.89 24.45
CA GLY A 309 -13.79 20.88 24.52
C GLY A 309 -14.27 19.45 24.30
N ARG A 310 -14.13 18.95 23.06
CA ARG A 310 -14.30 17.51 22.75
C ARG A 310 -12.98 16.76 22.85
N GLU A 311 -12.96 15.63 23.53
CA GLU A 311 -11.78 14.74 23.55
C GLU A 311 -11.43 14.31 22.12
N PRO A 312 -10.16 13.99 21.81
CA PRO A 312 -9.74 13.59 20.46
C PRO A 312 -10.59 12.44 19.89
N ALA A 313 -10.93 11.44 20.73
CA ALA A 313 -11.79 10.33 20.35
C ALA A 313 -13.22 10.76 19.96
N LEU A 314 -13.82 11.70 20.71
CA LEU A 314 -15.14 12.24 20.43
C LEU A 314 -15.17 13.11 19.18
N LEU A 315 -14.07 13.84 18.91
CA LEU A 315 -13.93 14.62 17.69
C LEU A 315 -13.87 13.71 16.46
N LEU A 316 -13.08 12.63 16.53
CA LEU A 316 -13.01 11.62 15.48
C LEU A 316 -14.36 10.89 15.29
N GLN A 317 -15.03 10.52 16.39
CA GLN A 317 -16.35 9.90 16.34
C GLN A 317 -17.39 10.82 15.68
N ALA A 318 -17.36 12.11 16.00
CA ALA A 318 -18.24 13.10 15.37
C ALA A 318 -17.96 13.23 13.86
N ALA A 319 -16.69 13.17 13.43
CA ALA A 319 -16.35 13.17 12.01
C ALA A 319 -16.89 11.91 11.31
N LEU A 320 -16.79 10.73 11.94
CA LEU A 320 -17.34 9.48 11.43
C LEU A 320 -18.89 9.48 11.36
N GLN A 321 -19.55 10.12 12.33
CA GLN A 321 -21.01 10.23 12.35
C GLN A 321 -21.54 11.19 11.28
N ARG A 322 -20.78 12.24 10.95
CA ARG A 322 -21.16 13.25 9.95
C ARG A 322 -20.70 12.85 8.55
N TRP A 323 -21.16 11.70 8.07
CA TRP A 323 -20.76 11.16 6.77
C TRP A 323 -21.68 11.60 5.63
N GLY A 324 -21.10 11.94 4.47
CA GLY A 324 -21.86 12.27 3.27
C GLY A 324 -21.01 12.25 2.01
N ARG A 325 -21.63 12.43 0.84
CA ARG A 325 -20.90 12.61 -0.41
C ARG A 325 -20.10 13.91 -0.33
N TYR A 326 -18.84 13.85 -0.74
CA TYR A 326 -17.88 14.96 -0.57
C TYR A 326 -18.42 16.28 -1.12
N ASP A 327 -18.95 16.23 -2.34
CA ASP A 327 -19.45 17.41 -3.05
C ASP A 327 -20.78 17.94 -2.48
N GLU A 328 -21.59 17.08 -1.84
CA GLU A 328 -22.85 17.47 -1.19
C GLU A 328 -22.60 18.10 0.18
N LEU A 329 -21.70 17.50 0.96
CA LEU A 329 -21.39 17.92 2.33
C LEU A 329 -20.67 19.26 2.39
N LEU A 330 -19.94 19.61 1.31
CA LEU A 330 -19.22 20.87 1.19
C LEU A 330 -19.96 21.92 0.36
N ARG A 331 -21.21 21.73 -0.08
CA ARG A 331 -21.93 22.77 -0.83
C ARG A 331 -21.98 24.08 -0.02
N PRO A 332 -21.70 25.24 -0.63
CA PRO A 332 -21.84 26.51 0.06
C PRO A 332 -23.28 26.69 0.53
N CYS A 333 -23.45 27.16 1.77
CA CYS A 333 -24.76 27.40 2.36
C CYS A 333 -25.15 28.87 2.17
N LEU A 334 -26.28 29.12 1.54
CA LEU A 334 -26.83 30.45 1.30
C LEU A 334 -28.11 30.64 2.08
N LEU A 335 -28.23 31.78 2.74
CA LEU A 335 -29.48 32.24 3.33
C LEU A 335 -30.18 33.18 2.35
N VAL A 336 -31.46 32.95 2.10
CA VAL A 336 -32.29 33.77 1.21
C VAL A 336 -33.45 34.35 2.01
N GLN A 337 -33.45 35.67 2.19
CA GLN A 337 -34.59 36.41 2.74
C GLN A 337 -35.42 36.97 1.59
N GLU A 338 -36.59 36.37 1.35
CA GLU A 338 -37.48 36.74 0.26
C GLU A 338 -38.94 36.61 0.71
N GLY A 339 -39.68 37.71 0.68
CA GLY A 339 -41.07 37.76 1.14
C GLY A 339 -42.05 37.12 0.15
N ASN A 340 -41.68 37.01 -1.13
CA ASN A 340 -42.48 36.36 -2.15
C ASN A 340 -42.12 34.85 -2.27
N PRO A 341 -43.03 33.93 -1.90
CA PRO A 341 -42.73 32.50 -1.94
C PRO A 341 -42.41 31.97 -3.35
N GLY A 342 -42.95 32.58 -4.40
CA GLY A 342 -42.64 32.20 -5.78
C GLY A 342 -41.22 32.56 -6.19
N VAL A 343 -40.71 33.71 -5.73
CA VAL A 343 -39.32 34.12 -5.98
C VAL A 343 -38.36 33.27 -5.15
N ALA A 344 -38.69 33.02 -3.88
CA ALA A 344 -37.91 32.13 -3.01
C ALA A 344 -37.80 30.72 -3.60
N ALA A 345 -38.92 30.13 -4.06
CA ALA A 345 -38.94 28.84 -4.72
C ALA A 345 -38.11 28.82 -6.02
N THR A 346 -38.14 29.91 -6.78
CA THR A 346 -37.31 30.06 -7.99
C THR A 346 -35.82 30.06 -7.63
N LEU A 347 -35.41 30.80 -6.61
CA LEU A 347 -34.02 30.83 -6.14
C LEU A 347 -33.57 29.45 -5.63
N VAL A 348 -34.42 28.75 -4.87
CA VAL A 348 -34.15 27.38 -4.42
C VAL A 348 -33.98 26.43 -5.61
N MET A 349 -34.86 26.52 -6.61
CA MET A 349 -34.80 25.66 -7.80
C MET A 349 -33.54 25.94 -8.64
N VAL A 350 -33.17 27.21 -8.81
CA VAL A 350 -32.03 27.63 -9.63
C VAL A 350 -30.70 27.34 -8.94
N LEU A 351 -30.57 27.72 -7.68
CA LEU A 351 -29.31 27.65 -6.93
C LEU A 351 -29.13 26.32 -6.18
N GLY A 352 -30.23 25.61 -5.86
CA GLY A 352 -30.21 24.41 -5.01
C GLY A 352 -29.40 23.23 -5.55
N ARG A 353 -29.10 23.22 -6.86
CA ARG A 353 -28.22 22.20 -7.45
C ARG A 353 -26.77 22.33 -6.97
N GLN A 354 -26.31 23.56 -6.73
CA GLN A 354 -24.91 23.86 -6.40
C GLN A 354 -24.73 24.33 -4.95
N PHE A 355 -25.78 24.88 -4.38
CA PHE A 355 -25.78 25.51 -3.06
C PHE A 355 -26.80 24.83 -2.15
N LYS A 356 -26.52 24.79 -0.85
CA LYS A 356 -27.54 24.50 0.15
C LYS A 356 -28.29 25.80 0.43
N ILE A 357 -29.58 25.86 0.09
CA ILE A 357 -30.38 27.07 0.28
C ILE A 357 -31.23 26.92 1.54
N VAL A 358 -31.13 27.92 2.43
CA VAL A 358 -32.06 28.12 3.54
C VAL A 358 -32.86 29.37 3.22
N THR A 359 -34.19 29.27 3.27
CA THR A 359 -35.08 30.40 3.00
C THR A 359 -35.67 30.93 4.30
N SER A 360 -35.83 32.24 4.37
CA SER A 360 -36.56 32.91 5.43
C SER A 360 -37.58 33.87 4.83
N ALA A 361 -38.79 33.87 5.41
CA ALA A 361 -39.90 34.73 4.99
C ALA A 361 -40.00 36.02 5.82
N SER A 362 -39.27 36.14 6.93
CA SER A 362 -39.32 37.29 7.83
C SER A 362 -37.95 37.72 8.32
N ALA A 363 -37.81 39.00 8.63
CA ALA A 363 -36.57 39.53 9.16
C ALA A 363 -36.20 38.89 10.50
N GLU A 364 -37.17 38.65 11.39
CA GLU A 364 -36.94 38.02 12.70
C GLU A 364 -36.32 36.63 12.58
N GLN A 365 -36.91 35.78 11.73
CA GLN A 365 -36.38 34.44 11.45
C GLN A 365 -34.99 34.53 10.80
N THR A 366 -34.76 35.51 9.91
CA THR A 366 -33.44 35.74 9.33
C THR A 366 -32.41 36.10 10.41
N ARG A 367 -32.76 36.95 11.40
CA ARG A 367 -31.85 37.29 12.52
C ARG A 367 -31.52 36.08 13.36
N GLU A 368 -32.52 35.26 13.68
CA GLU A 368 -32.34 34.02 14.44
C GLU A 368 -31.39 33.07 13.70
N GLN A 369 -31.65 32.82 12.41
CA GLN A 369 -30.81 31.95 11.59
C GLN A 369 -29.37 32.47 11.46
N LEU A 370 -29.18 33.78 11.26
CA LEU A 370 -27.85 34.39 11.22
C LEU A 370 -27.12 34.31 12.57
N ALA A 371 -27.85 34.18 13.69
CA ALA A 371 -27.26 34.00 15.01
C ALA A 371 -26.91 32.54 15.30
N THR A 372 -27.70 31.58 14.79
CA THR A 372 -27.55 30.15 15.10
C THR A 372 -26.70 29.38 14.09
N GLU A 373 -26.74 29.74 12.81
CA GLU A 373 -26.08 29.02 11.72
C GLU A 373 -25.07 29.90 10.97
N ARG A 374 -24.04 29.28 10.39
CA ARG A 374 -23.02 29.99 9.58
C ARG A 374 -23.30 29.84 8.09
N PHE A 375 -23.53 30.97 7.43
CA PHE A 375 -23.78 31.06 5.99
C PHE A 375 -22.56 31.63 5.26
N GLU A 376 -22.41 31.22 4.01
CA GLU A 376 -21.32 31.69 3.13
C GLU A 376 -21.78 32.85 2.27
N GLY A 377 -23.09 32.89 1.98
CA GLY A 377 -23.70 34.05 1.39
C GLY A 377 -25.12 34.30 1.88
N PHE A 378 -25.55 35.55 1.71
CA PHE A 378 -26.85 36.04 2.11
C PHE A 378 -27.47 36.84 0.98
N ILE A 379 -28.67 36.44 0.54
CA ILE A 379 -29.45 37.10 -0.50
C ILE A 379 -30.67 37.74 0.16
N ALA A 380 -30.81 39.06 0.05
CA ALA A 380 -31.96 39.79 0.57
C ALA A 380 -32.70 40.55 -0.53
N GLU A 381 -34.02 40.66 -0.43
CA GLU A 381 -34.79 41.62 -1.22
C GLU A 381 -34.48 43.05 -0.75
N LEU A 382 -34.12 43.95 -1.68
CA LEU A 382 -33.74 45.32 -1.36
C LEU A 382 -34.88 46.10 -0.71
N GLU A 383 -36.08 46.00 -1.30
CA GLU A 383 -37.30 46.69 -0.86
C GLU A 383 -38.40 45.65 -0.58
N PRO A 384 -38.32 44.91 0.53
CA PRO A 384 -39.35 43.94 0.87
C PRO A 384 -40.66 44.67 1.18
N ARG A 385 -41.78 44.05 0.81
CA ARG A 385 -43.12 44.63 1.06
C ARG A 385 -43.40 44.91 2.53
N ASN A 386 -42.82 44.11 3.42
CA ASN A 386 -42.98 44.20 4.86
C ASN A 386 -41.63 43.99 5.56
N GLY A 387 -41.29 44.84 6.52
CA GLY A 387 -40.09 44.70 7.35
C GLY A 387 -38.92 45.61 6.94
N PRO A 388 -37.75 45.43 7.56
CA PRO A 388 -36.56 46.22 7.30
C PRO A 388 -36.04 46.01 5.87
N GLY A 389 -35.49 47.06 5.27
CA GLY A 389 -34.94 47.02 3.92
C GLY A 389 -33.75 46.06 3.81
N GLY A 390 -33.54 45.48 2.62
CA GLY A 390 -32.47 44.51 2.38
C GLY A 390 -31.09 45.03 2.72
N ALA A 391 -30.81 46.32 2.47
CA ALA A 391 -29.53 46.95 2.82
C ALA A 391 -29.27 46.96 4.33
N GLU A 392 -30.32 47.09 5.16
CA GLU A 392 -30.20 47.00 6.62
C GLU A 392 -29.89 45.57 7.05
N MET A 393 -30.58 44.59 6.44
CA MET A 393 -30.36 43.16 6.74
C MET A 393 -28.97 42.69 6.30
N VAL A 394 -28.45 43.20 5.19
CA VAL A 394 -27.08 42.96 4.73
C VAL A 394 -26.06 43.44 5.75
N ARG A 395 -26.21 44.67 6.27
CA ARG A 395 -25.32 45.21 7.31
C ARG A 395 -25.38 44.37 8.59
N LEU A 396 -26.57 43.91 8.97
CA LEU A 396 -26.74 43.00 10.09
C LEU A 396 -26.05 41.65 9.85
N ALA A 397 -26.19 41.07 8.66
CA ALA A 397 -25.53 39.82 8.31
C ALA A 397 -24.00 39.95 8.39
N GLN A 398 -23.44 41.04 7.86
CA GLN A 398 -22.00 41.32 7.93
C GLN A 398 -21.50 41.55 9.35
N SER A 399 -22.30 42.17 10.22
CA SER A 399 -21.91 42.40 11.62
C SER A 399 -21.94 41.10 12.44
N LEU A 400 -22.95 40.25 12.24
CA LEU A 400 -23.06 38.94 12.90
C LEU A 400 -22.07 37.91 12.32
N GLN A 401 -21.82 37.97 11.01
CA GLN A 401 -20.97 37.03 10.29
C GLN A 401 -19.96 37.79 9.42
N PRO A 402 -18.85 38.26 10.02
CA PRO A 402 -17.76 38.88 9.26
C PRO A 402 -17.27 37.96 8.15
N GLY A 403 -17.30 38.45 6.90
CA GLY A 403 -16.90 37.69 5.70
C GLY A 403 -18.04 37.01 4.94
N ILE A 404 -19.31 37.12 5.38
CA ILE A 404 -20.45 36.64 4.58
C ILE A 404 -20.56 37.43 3.28
N ARG A 405 -20.74 36.73 2.15
CA ARG A 405 -20.91 37.38 0.84
C ARG A 405 -22.36 37.77 0.65
N THR A 406 -22.61 39.05 0.41
CA THR A 406 -23.98 39.58 0.41
C THR A 406 -24.46 39.93 -1.00
N PHE A 407 -25.75 39.71 -1.23
CA PHE A 407 -26.43 39.94 -2.49
C PHE A 407 -27.77 40.63 -2.23
N LEU A 408 -28.12 41.58 -3.07
CA LEU A 408 -29.39 42.30 -3.02
C LEU A 408 -30.18 42.02 -4.28
N THR A 409 -31.47 41.67 -4.15
CA THR A 409 -32.36 41.48 -5.30
C THR A 409 -33.35 42.63 -5.41
N THR A 410 -33.61 43.09 -6.63
CA THR A 410 -34.45 44.26 -6.91
C THR A 410 -35.24 44.08 -8.21
N ILE A 411 -36.38 44.74 -8.36
CA ILE A 411 -37.16 44.80 -9.61
C ILE A 411 -36.76 46.03 -10.46
N GLN A 412 -36.15 47.04 -9.82
CA GLN A 412 -35.82 48.31 -10.46
C GLN A 412 -34.31 48.60 -10.35
N PRO A 413 -33.73 49.34 -11.33
CA PRO A 413 -32.36 49.80 -11.25
C PRO A 413 -32.17 50.68 -10.00
N VAL A 414 -31.12 50.38 -9.24
CA VAL A 414 -30.91 50.95 -7.89
C VAL A 414 -29.98 52.16 -7.99
N ALA A 415 -30.35 53.26 -7.34
CA ALA A 415 -29.48 54.42 -7.20
C ALA A 415 -28.28 54.08 -6.30
N ALA A 416 -27.07 54.54 -6.66
CA ALA A 416 -25.83 54.24 -5.92
C ALA A 416 -25.90 54.61 -4.43
N GLU A 417 -26.73 55.60 -4.07
CA GLU A 417 -26.97 56.06 -2.71
C GLU A 417 -27.67 55.02 -1.83
N ALA A 418 -28.57 54.19 -2.40
CA ALA A 418 -29.26 53.12 -1.66
C ALA A 418 -28.33 51.94 -1.30
N LEU A 419 -27.19 51.84 -1.99
CA LEU A 419 -26.15 50.83 -1.76
C LEU A 419 -24.99 51.36 -0.91
N ALA A 420 -25.02 52.66 -0.55
CA ALA A 420 -23.96 53.31 0.20
C ALA A 420 -23.67 52.58 1.52
N GLY A 421 -22.41 52.17 1.68
CA GLY A 421 -21.96 51.44 2.88
C GLY A 421 -22.24 49.94 2.87
N THR A 422 -22.61 49.35 1.72
CA THR A 422 -22.70 47.89 1.54
C THR A 422 -21.74 47.43 0.45
N ASP A 423 -21.14 46.24 0.61
CA ASP A 423 -20.35 45.56 -0.42
C ASP A 423 -21.19 44.55 -1.23
N ALA A 424 -22.51 44.68 -1.13
CA ALA A 424 -23.45 43.73 -1.69
C ALA A 424 -23.54 43.85 -3.21
N VAL A 425 -23.61 42.69 -3.87
CA VAL A 425 -23.81 42.64 -5.32
C VAL A 425 -25.31 42.71 -5.61
N VAL A 426 -25.71 43.64 -6.47
CA VAL A 426 -27.11 43.80 -6.88
C VAL A 426 -27.47 42.88 -8.04
N ILE A 427 -28.63 42.24 -7.93
CA ILE A 427 -29.19 41.29 -8.88
C ILE A 427 -30.58 41.79 -9.28
N GLU A 428 -30.74 42.12 -10.55
CA GLU A 428 -32.02 42.57 -11.10
C GLU A 428 -32.96 41.38 -11.39
N LYS A 429 -34.23 41.54 -11.03
CA LYS A 429 -35.36 40.65 -11.35
C LYS A 429 -35.98 41.14 -12.68
N PRO A 430 -36.39 40.25 -13.61
CA PRO A 430 -36.35 38.78 -13.51
C PRO A 430 -34.95 38.21 -13.68
N PHE A 431 -34.68 37.09 -13.02
CA PHE A 431 -33.35 36.48 -13.00
C PHE A 431 -33.01 35.76 -14.30
N ASP A 432 -31.85 36.07 -14.87
CA ASP A 432 -31.16 35.15 -15.76
C ASP A 432 -30.47 34.07 -14.91
N VAL A 433 -30.92 32.82 -15.07
CA VAL A 433 -30.46 31.65 -14.31
C VAL A 433 -28.95 31.42 -14.43
N ALA A 434 -28.39 31.53 -15.63
CA ALA A 434 -26.97 31.29 -15.87
C ALA A 434 -26.14 32.42 -15.27
N ARG A 435 -26.57 33.68 -15.46
CA ARG A 435 -25.88 34.85 -14.93
C ARG A 435 -25.92 34.90 -13.41
N LEU A 436 -27.07 34.65 -12.80
CA LEU A 436 -27.24 34.58 -11.34
C LEU A 436 -26.31 33.54 -10.72
N THR A 437 -26.30 32.33 -11.30
CA THR A 437 -25.47 31.23 -10.78
C THR A 437 -23.99 31.56 -10.87
N ALA A 438 -23.52 32.04 -12.03
CA ALA A 438 -22.12 32.40 -12.23
C ALA A 438 -21.68 33.56 -11.32
N LEU A 439 -22.56 34.55 -11.11
CA LEU A 439 -22.29 35.70 -10.25
C LEU A 439 -22.14 35.28 -8.77
N VAL A 440 -23.06 34.44 -8.27
CA VAL A 440 -22.99 33.93 -6.91
C VAL A 440 -21.74 33.07 -6.73
N GLN A 441 -21.40 32.21 -7.69
CA GLN A 441 -20.17 31.43 -7.67
C GLN A 441 -18.90 32.29 -7.62
N ALA A 442 -18.79 33.29 -8.51
CA ALA A 442 -17.63 34.17 -8.57
C ALA A 442 -17.44 34.91 -7.25
N ARG A 443 -18.53 35.47 -6.71
CA ARG A 443 -18.49 36.25 -5.46
C ARG A 443 -18.16 35.41 -4.22
N LEU A 444 -18.51 34.12 -4.21
CA LEU A 444 -18.14 33.20 -3.13
C LEU A 444 -16.70 32.65 -3.26
N ALA A 445 -16.09 32.76 -4.44
CA ALA A 445 -14.71 32.34 -4.69
C ALA A 445 -13.67 33.44 -4.36
N GLU A 446 -14.10 34.70 -4.41
CA GLU A 446 -13.40 35.87 -3.82
C GLU A 446 -13.39 35.79 -2.30
#